data_AF-A0A932WMT2-F1
#
_entry.id   AF-A0A932WMT2-F1
#
_cell.length_a   1.000
_cell.length_b   1.000
_cell.length_c   1.000
_cell.angle_alpha   90.00
_cell.angle_beta   90.00
_cell.angle_gamma   90.00
#
_symmetry.space_group_name_H-M   'P 1'
#
loop_
_entity.id
_entity.type
_entity.pdbx_description
1 polymer ?
#
loop_
_entity_poly.entity_id
_entity_poly.type
_entity_poly.pdbx_seq_one_letter_code
_entity_poly.pdbx_strand_id
1 'polypeptide(L)'
;MTSDLSLRRAALRTLLVAKLVGGWGLGWDIRWHLFVGRDSFWIPPHVMTYASVTVVALLAFAMLARDTLVARRGAPSAGAIRVLGLTGTPGVQLLWWGIAVTIVAAPIDDLWHRLFGIDVTLWSPPHLLGIAGAQINTTACLVIATECWPRGNGRRRVTLVIAAAFLLGLFEVVVDPGFVTAFQYGGVFFFTVAVLGGACFTFTLVLAARAIDLRSGPLLVAIVAVLVQYSIIAVSDAGFAVFQPVPVIQQAIAEDPTSVIALTHEIGRRTGQPPGRSVAQRVFVAIAAVALVAVDARRRPRAASLAFGAAFIAVSSWGFSRAPALRGLLPHGLEIPFGVGLALLMALAGGAAGVAVASWLSEVSRPGAPSAATEASRTVRASALPAKR
;
A
#
# COMPACT_ATOMS: atom_id res chain seq x y z
N MET A 1 -21.82 17.49 -17.37
CA MET A 1 -20.40 17.34 -16.96
C MET A 1 -20.13 17.81 -15.52
N THR A 2 -20.67 18.94 -15.06
CA THR A 2 -20.38 19.49 -13.71
C THR A 2 -20.89 18.63 -12.55
N SER A 3 -22.11 18.08 -12.66
CA SER A 3 -22.69 17.16 -11.67
C SER A 3 -21.90 15.85 -11.54
N ASP A 4 -21.40 15.31 -12.66
CA ASP A 4 -20.62 14.07 -12.67
C ASP A 4 -19.28 14.20 -11.92
N LEU A 5 -18.55 15.27 -12.19
CA LEU A 5 -17.30 15.57 -11.49
C LEU A 5 -17.54 15.85 -10.00
N SER A 6 -18.65 16.48 -9.64
CA SER A 6 -18.98 16.71 -8.23
C SER A 6 -19.17 15.41 -7.46
N LEU A 7 -19.86 14.42 -8.06
CA LEU A 7 -20.06 13.11 -7.46
C LEU A 7 -18.74 12.35 -7.33
N ARG A 8 -17.91 12.30 -8.39
CA ARG A 8 -16.60 11.61 -8.36
C ARG A 8 -15.68 12.19 -7.29
N ARG A 9 -15.69 13.52 -7.12
CA ARG A 9 -14.92 14.20 -6.06
C ARG A 9 -15.43 13.87 -4.67
N ALA A 10 -16.76 13.81 -4.47
CA ALA A 10 -17.36 13.41 -3.20
C ALA A 10 -17.06 11.94 -2.87
N ALA A 11 -17.18 11.04 -3.85
CA ALA A 11 -16.84 9.64 -3.72
C ALA A 11 -15.35 9.47 -3.36
N LEU A 12 -14.44 10.16 -4.06
CA LEU A 12 -13.01 10.09 -3.76
C LEU A 12 -12.68 10.56 -2.34
N ARG A 13 -13.28 11.65 -1.86
CA ARG A 13 -13.09 12.08 -0.46
C ARG A 13 -13.57 11.03 0.53
N THR A 14 -14.74 10.46 0.26
CA THR A 14 -15.32 9.40 1.10
C THR A 14 -14.44 8.16 1.10
N LEU A 15 -13.87 7.78 -0.06
CA LEU A 15 -12.91 6.68 -0.17
C LEU A 15 -11.64 6.94 0.65
N LEU A 16 -11.11 8.17 0.65
CA LEU A 16 -9.94 8.52 1.46
C LEU A 16 -10.24 8.46 2.96
N VAL A 17 -11.43 8.90 3.39
CA VAL A 17 -11.87 8.76 4.78
C VAL A 17 -12.04 7.29 5.15
N ALA A 18 -12.73 6.50 4.31
CA ALA A 18 -12.89 5.07 4.54
C ALA A 18 -11.53 4.36 4.66
N LYS A 19 -10.57 4.68 3.80
CA LYS A 19 -9.20 4.14 3.88
C LYS A 19 -8.47 4.52 5.16
N LEU A 20 -8.65 5.74 5.67
CA LEU A 20 -8.09 6.13 6.97
C LEU A 20 -8.69 5.28 8.10
N VAL A 21 -10.02 5.11 8.10
CA VAL A 21 -10.73 4.26 9.07
C VAL A 21 -10.30 2.80 8.95
N GLY A 22 -10.15 2.27 7.74
CA GLY A 22 -9.64 0.93 7.50
C GLY A 22 -8.19 0.76 7.94
N GLY A 23 -7.35 1.80 7.78
CA GLY A 23 -5.99 1.82 8.31
C GLY A 23 -5.95 1.82 9.83
N TRP A 24 -6.87 2.55 10.49
CA TRP A 24 -7.04 2.47 11.94
C TRP A 24 -7.48 1.07 12.39
N GLY A 25 -8.46 0.48 11.70
CA GLY A 25 -8.93 -0.88 11.95
C GLY A 25 -7.79 -1.89 11.83
N LEU A 26 -7.09 -1.93 10.69
CA LEU A 26 -5.97 -2.85 10.44
C LEU A 26 -4.81 -2.67 11.42
N GLY A 27 -4.41 -1.42 11.71
CA GLY A 27 -3.32 -1.19 12.65
C GLY A 27 -3.69 -1.52 14.09
N TRP A 28 -4.95 -1.29 14.48
CA TRP A 28 -5.47 -1.73 15.77
C TRP A 28 -5.58 -3.25 15.85
N ASP A 29 -6.00 -3.90 14.76
CA ASP A 29 -6.10 -5.35 14.64
C ASP A 29 -4.74 -6.05 14.88
N ILE A 30 -3.70 -5.59 14.18
CA ILE A 30 -2.33 -6.08 14.38
C ILE A 30 -1.92 -5.95 15.85
N ARG A 31 -2.23 -4.80 16.48
CA ARG A 31 -1.92 -4.58 17.89
C ARG A 31 -2.77 -5.44 18.83
N TRP A 32 -4.02 -5.72 18.46
CA TRP A 32 -4.94 -6.55 19.23
C TRP A 32 -4.42 -7.97 19.29
N HIS A 33 -4.04 -8.56 18.17
CA HIS A 33 -3.42 -9.89 18.14
C HIS A 33 -2.09 -9.94 18.90
N LEU A 34 -1.29 -8.88 18.83
CA LEU A 34 -0.04 -8.79 19.59
C LEU A 34 -0.25 -8.60 21.11
N PHE A 35 -1.38 -8.08 21.58
CA PHE A 35 -1.61 -7.79 23.00
C PHE A 35 -2.56 -8.78 23.68
N VAL A 36 -3.67 -9.09 23.02
CA VAL A 36 -4.75 -9.95 23.53
C VAL A 36 -4.47 -11.41 23.16
N GLY A 37 -4.07 -11.68 21.93
CA GLY A 37 -3.89 -13.03 21.39
C GLY A 37 -5.08 -13.49 20.56
N ARG A 38 -5.43 -14.78 20.69
CA ARG A 38 -6.42 -15.49 19.87
C ARG A 38 -7.82 -14.87 19.97
N ASP A 39 -8.56 -14.88 18.86
CA ASP A 39 -9.71 -14.00 18.73
C ASP A 39 -11.02 -14.54 18.12
N SER A 40 -12.08 -13.73 18.27
CA SER A 40 -13.39 -13.84 17.65
C SER A 40 -13.47 -13.03 16.35
N PHE A 41 -14.32 -13.47 15.43
CA PHE A 41 -14.58 -12.76 14.16
C PHE A 41 -15.08 -11.32 14.35
N TRP A 42 -15.73 -11.00 15.47
CA TRP A 42 -16.48 -9.74 15.68
C TRP A 42 -15.79 -8.72 16.59
N ILE A 43 -14.47 -8.77 16.72
CA ILE A 43 -13.76 -7.78 17.55
C ILE A 43 -13.90 -6.36 17.02
N PRO A 44 -13.80 -5.34 17.90
CA PRO A 44 -13.88 -3.95 17.49
C PRO A 44 -12.97 -3.53 16.31
N PRO A 45 -11.67 -3.90 16.25
CA PRO A 45 -10.84 -3.59 15.08
C PRO A 45 -11.31 -4.27 13.78
N HIS A 46 -11.78 -5.52 13.82
CA HIS A 46 -12.40 -6.17 12.66
C HIS A 46 -13.63 -5.41 12.17
N VAL A 47 -14.55 -5.06 13.08
CA VAL A 47 -15.76 -4.31 12.73
C VAL A 47 -15.41 -2.97 12.06
N MET A 48 -14.38 -2.27 12.55
CA MET A 48 -13.89 -1.04 11.95
C MET A 48 -13.34 -1.27 10.53
N THR A 49 -12.55 -2.33 10.34
CA THR A 49 -12.04 -2.74 9.04
C THR A 49 -13.16 -3.13 8.07
N TYR A 50 -14.12 -3.93 8.52
CA TYR A 50 -15.28 -4.36 7.74
C TYR A 50 -16.12 -3.15 7.31
N ALA A 51 -16.41 -2.21 8.21
CA ALA A 51 -17.14 -0.99 7.88
C ALA A 51 -16.44 -0.20 6.75
N SER A 52 -15.12 -0.05 6.83
CA SER A 52 -14.33 0.58 5.76
C SER A 52 -14.44 -0.17 4.44
N VAL A 53 -14.22 -1.50 4.44
CA VAL A 53 -14.30 -2.34 3.24
C VAL A 53 -15.69 -2.27 2.62
N THR A 54 -16.76 -2.32 3.41
CA THR A 54 -18.15 -2.17 2.95
C THR A 54 -18.38 -0.82 2.28
N VAL A 55 -17.94 0.29 2.88
CA VAL A 55 -18.08 1.61 2.27
C VAL A 55 -17.33 1.70 0.94
N VAL A 56 -16.10 1.18 0.87
CA VAL A 56 -15.32 1.15 -0.37
C VAL A 56 -16.01 0.30 -1.44
N ALA A 57 -16.53 -0.88 -1.07
CA ALA A 57 -17.23 -1.78 -1.98
C ALA A 57 -18.50 -1.16 -2.56
N LEU A 58 -19.33 -0.54 -1.70
CA LEU A 58 -20.56 0.13 -2.10
C LEU A 58 -20.28 1.31 -3.03
N LEU A 59 -19.27 2.13 -2.72
CA LEU A 59 -18.88 3.25 -3.59
C LEU A 59 -18.32 2.77 -4.93
N ALA A 60 -17.46 1.76 -4.93
CA ALA A 60 -16.91 1.19 -6.15
C ALA A 60 -18.01 0.62 -7.05
N PHE A 61 -18.92 -0.15 -6.46
CA PHE A 61 -20.09 -0.70 -7.16
C PHE A 61 -20.98 0.42 -7.72
N ALA A 62 -21.35 1.40 -6.89
CA ALA A 62 -22.23 2.50 -7.31
C ALA A 62 -21.62 3.32 -8.45
N MET A 63 -20.32 3.63 -8.39
CA MET A 63 -19.62 4.34 -9.46
C MET A 63 -19.58 3.53 -10.75
N LEU A 64 -19.23 2.24 -10.68
CA LEU A 64 -19.15 1.38 -11.86
C LEU A 64 -20.52 1.10 -12.48
N ALA A 65 -21.53 0.82 -11.65
CA ALA A 65 -22.90 0.61 -12.10
C ALA A 65 -23.43 1.87 -12.80
N ARG A 66 -23.21 3.05 -12.21
CA ARG A 66 -23.59 4.32 -12.82
C ARG A 66 -22.92 4.55 -14.16
N ASP A 67 -21.60 4.42 -14.23
CA ASP A 67 -20.85 4.59 -15.49
C ASP A 67 -21.31 3.58 -16.56
N THR A 68 -21.60 2.34 -16.16
CA THR A 68 -22.11 1.30 -17.06
C THR A 68 -23.51 1.63 -17.58
N LEU A 69 -24.42 2.08 -16.73
CA LEU A 69 -25.79 2.47 -17.12
C LEU A 69 -25.78 3.69 -18.06
N VAL A 70 -24.95 4.69 -17.75
CA VAL A 70 -24.77 5.89 -18.58
C VAL A 70 -24.19 5.52 -19.94
N ALA A 71 -23.22 4.62 -19.99
CA ALA A 71 -22.67 4.09 -21.25
C ALA A 71 -23.71 3.31 -22.08
N ARG A 72 -24.56 2.49 -21.43
CA ARG A 72 -25.64 1.75 -22.11
C ARG A 72 -26.71 2.67 -22.71
N ARG A 73 -26.90 3.88 -22.15
CA ARG A 73 -27.76 4.94 -22.70
C ARG A 73 -27.11 5.74 -23.83
N GLY A 74 -25.92 5.34 -24.29
CA GLY A 74 -25.22 5.98 -25.41
C GLY A 74 -24.35 7.17 -25.03
N ALA A 75 -24.11 7.42 -23.73
CA ALA A 75 -23.39 8.61 -23.25
C ALA A 75 -22.20 8.27 -22.33
N PRO A 76 -21.25 7.39 -22.73
CA PRO A 76 -20.15 6.97 -21.85
C PRO A 76 -19.29 8.13 -21.36
N SER A 77 -18.81 8.02 -20.12
CA SER A 77 -17.84 8.96 -19.54
C SER A 77 -16.58 9.06 -20.43
N ALA A 78 -16.01 10.25 -20.53
CA ALA A 78 -14.79 10.46 -21.32
C ALA A 78 -13.66 9.54 -20.84
N GLY A 79 -13.02 8.84 -21.77
CA GLY A 79 -11.94 7.88 -21.46
C GLY A 79 -12.41 6.57 -20.83
N ALA A 80 -13.73 6.29 -20.78
CA ALA A 80 -14.24 5.04 -20.25
C ALA A 80 -13.74 3.83 -21.05
N ILE A 81 -13.42 2.77 -20.33
CA ILE A 81 -13.03 1.47 -20.86
C ILE A 81 -14.07 0.41 -20.44
N ARG A 82 -14.17 -0.66 -21.23
CA ARG A 82 -15.06 -1.79 -20.95
C ARG A 82 -14.24 -3.01 -20.57
N VAL A 83 -14.53 -3.57 -19.40
CA VAL A 83 -13.92 -4.80 -18.87
C VAL A 83 -15.04 -5.73 -18.44
N LEU A 84 -15.04 -6.96 -18.98
CA LEU A 84 -16.08 -7.97 -18.71
C LEU A 84 -17.53 -7.43 -18.80
N GLY A 85 -17.81 -6.61 -19.81
CA GLY A 85 -19.14 -6.02 -20.04
C GLY A 85 -19.49 -4.81 -19.14
N LEU A 86 -18.65 -4.47 -18.17
CA LEU A 86 -18.82 -3.31 -17.29
C LEU A 86 -18.01 -2.12 -17.82
N THR A 87 -18.62 -0.94 -17.88
CA THR A 87 -18.00 0.27 -18.44
C THR A 87 -17.74 1.29 -17.33
N GLY A 88 -16.54 1.85 -17.29
CA GLY A 88 -16.11 2.83 -16.29
C GLY A 88 -14.81 3.50 -16.70
N THR A 89 -14.50 4.65 -16.10
CA THR A 89 -13.15 5.23 -16.29
C THR A 89 -12.08 4.31 -15.71
N PRO A 90 -10.80 4.44 -16.13
CA PRO A 90 -9.73 3.58 -15.61
C PRO A 90 -9.62 3.63 -14.08
N GLY A 91 -9.85 4.80 -13.47
CA GLY A 91 -9.92 4.92 -12.01
C GLY A 91 -11.07 4.11 -11.40
N VAL A 92 -12.27 4.15 -11.99
CA VAL A 92 -13.43 3.38 -11.51
C VAL A 92 -13.22 1.87 -11.69
N GLN A 93 -12.61 1.44 -12.79
CA GLN A 93 -12.32 0.03 -13.05
C GLN A 93 -11.31 -0.52 -12.06
N LEU A 94 -10.20 0.20 -11.81
CA LEU A 94 -9.22 -0.21 -10.79
C LEU A 94 -9.84 -0.21 -9.38
N LEU A 95 -10.71 0.74 -9.09
CA LEU A 95 -11.40 0.80 -7.80
C LEU A 95 -12.23 -0.48 -7.57
N TRP A 96 -13.04 -0.85 -8.56
CA TRP A 96 -13.89 -2.06 -8.53
C TRP A 96 -13.08 -3.36 -8.48
N TRP A 97 -12.14 -3.55 -9.40
CA TRP A 97 -11.38 -4.80 -9.45
C TRP A 97 -10.46 -4.95 -8.25
N GLY A 98 -9.88 -3.85 -7.73
CA GLY A 98 -9.11 -3.88 -6.50
C GLY A 98 -9.94 -4.32 -5.30
N ILE A 99 -11.14 -3.75 -5.10
CA ILE A 99 -11.99 -4.15 -3.96
C ILE A 99 -12.58 -5.55 -4.14
N ALA A 100 -12.88 -5.97 -5.38
CA ALA A 100 -13.33 -7.32 -5.66
C ALA A 100 -12.27 -8.37 -5.25
N VAL A 101 -11.00 -8.12 -5.54
CA VAL A 101 -9.89 -8.97 -5.09
C VAL A 101 -9.81 -9.00 -3.56
N THR A 102 -9.92 -7.85 -2.88
CA THR A 102 -9.92 -7.80 -1.42
C THR A 102 -11.11 -8.58 -0.81
N ILE A 103 -12.31 -8.47 -1.40
CA ILE A 103 -13.49 -9.20 -0.92
C ILE A 103 -13.31 -10.71 -1.12
N VAL A 104 -12.75 -11.15 -2.25
CA VAL A 104 -12.46 -12.57 -2.52
C VAL A 104 -11.38 -13.12 -1.59
N ALA A 105 -10.43 -12.29 -1.14
CA ALA A 105 -9.42 -12.70 -0.20
C ALA A 105 -10.01 -13.13 1.16
N ALA A 106 -11.06 -12.47 1.65
CA ALA A 106 -11.64 -12.75 2.97
C ALA A 106 -12.16 -14.20 3.17
N PRO A 107 -12.97 -14.81 2.28
CA PRO A 107 -13.36 -16.21 2.43
C PRO A 107 -12.20 -17.19 2.21
N ILE A 108 -11.20 -16.82 1.39
CA ILE A 108 -9.97 -17.62 1.23
C ILE A 108 -9.15 -17.60 2.52
N ASP A 109 -9.12 -16.45 3.20
CA ASP A 109 -8.48 -16.26 4.50
C ASP A 109 -9.14 -17.09 5.59
N ASP A 110 -10.48 -17.06 5.70
CA ASP A 110 -11.22 -17.92 6.64
C ASP A 110 -10.95 -19.41 6.39
N LEU A 111 -10.96 -19.84 5.12
CA LEU A 111 -10.61 -21.21 4.76
C LEU A 111 -9.16 -21.54 5.15
N TRP A 112 -8.23 -20.62 4.87
CA TRP A 112 -6.82 -20.79 5.21
C TRP A 112 -6.64 -20.96 6.72
N HIS A 113 -7.34 -20.16 7.53
CA HIS A 113 -7.32 -20.28 8.97
C HIS A 113 -7.88 -21.61 9.48
N ARG A 114 -8.94 -22.13 8.85
CA ARG A 114 -9.48 -23.46 9.19
C ARG A 114 -8.52 -24.60 8.86
N LEU A 115 -7.70 -24.45 7.82
CA LEU A 115 -6.77 -25.48 7.33
C LEU A 115 -5.41 -25.42 8.03
N PHE A 116 -4.88 -24.22 8.27
CA PHE A 116 -3.49 -24.01 8.69
C PHE A 116 -3.36 -23.31 10.05
N GLY A 117 -4.48 -22.89 10.66
CA GLY A 117 -4.50 -22.19 11.95
C GLY A 117 -4.69 -20.69 11.82
N ILE A 118 -5.14 -20.08 12.92
CA ILE A 118 -5.63 -18.69 12.99
C ILE A 118 -4.47 -17.66 12.93
N ASP A 119 -3.25 -18.04 13.31
CA ASP A 119 -2.10 -17.11 13.43
C ASP A 119 -1.05 -17.29 12.32
N VAL A 120 -1.52 -17.41 11.08
CA VAL A 120 -0.61 -17.37 9.93
C VAL A 120 -0.01 -15.97 9.77
N THR A 121 1.27 -15.95 9.41
CA THR A 121 2.05 -14.73 9.20
C THR A 121 1.30 -13.72 8.31
N LEU A 122 1.61 -12.43 8.44
CA LEU A 122 1.09 -11.40 7.53
C LEU A 122 1.41 -11.69 6.05
N TRP A 123 2.40 -12.54 5.77
CA TRP A 123 2.76 -12.99 4.43
C TRP A 123 2.04 -14.28 3.99
N SER A 124 0.96 -14.67 4.66
CA SER A 124 0.10 -15.74 4.16
C SER A 124 -0.44 -15.38 2.76
N PRO A 125 -0.67 -16.36 1.88
CA PRO A 125 -1.24 -16.11 0.57
C PRO A 125 -2.54 -15.27 0.57
N PRO A 126 -3.55 -15.53 1.45
CA PRO A 126 -4.76 -14.70 1.48
C PRO A 126 -4.51 -13.27 1.96
N HIS A 127 -3.65 -13.05 2.97
CA HIS A 127 -3.27 -11.70 3.41
C HIS A 127 -2.62 -10.91 2.26
N LEU A 128 -1.67 -11.52 1.55
CA LEU A 128 -1.01 -10.88 0.41
C LEU A 128 -1.98 -10.59 -0.74
N LEU A 129 -2.95 -11.48 -0.98
CA LEU A 129 -4.01 -11.24 -1.97
C LEU A 129 -4.90 -10.05 -1.57
N GLY A 130 -5.33 -10.01 -0.31
CA GLY A 130 -6.15 -8.91 0.23
C GLY A 130 -5.43 -7.57 0.16
N ILE A 131 -4.15 -7.54 0.56
CA ILE A 131 -3.29 -6.36 0.48
C ILE A 131 -3.05 -5.95 -0.98
N ALA A 132 -2.83 -6.88 -1.90
CA ALA A 132 -2.69 -6.57 -3.32
C ALA A 132 -3.96 -5.91 -3.89
N GLY A 133 -5.15 -6.42 -3.54
CA GLY A 133 -6.42 -5.77 -3.87
C GLY A 133 -6.53 -4.35 -3.29
N ALA A 134 -6.10 -4.16 -2.04
CA ALA A 134 -6.07 -2.85 -1.39
C ALA A 134 -5.07 -1.88 -2.06
N GLN A 135 -3.92 -2.37 -2.54
CA GLN A 135 -2.94 -1.60 -3.30
C GLN A 135 -3.49 -1.13 -4.64
N ILE A 136 -4.17 -2.02 -5.38
CA ILE A 136 -4.86 -1.68 -6.64
C ILE A 136 -5.96 -0.63 -6.39
N ASN A 137 -6.78 -0.85 -5.36
CA ASN A 137 -7.86 0.07 -4.98
C ASN A 137 -7.33 1.44 -4.51
N THR A 138 -6.16 1.49 -3.86
CA THR A 138 -5.51 2.76 -3.47
C THR A 138 -4.88 3.46 -4.67
N THR A 139 -4.30 2.72 -5.60
CA THR A 139 -3.83 3.25 -6.89
C THR A 139 -4.98 3.87 -7.69
N ALA A 140 -6.18 3.27 -7.61
CA ALA A 140 -7.38 3.85 -8.20
C ALA A 140 -7.69 5.26 -7.68
N CYS A 141 -7.44 5.55 -6.39
CA CYS A 141 -7.63 6.89 -5.82
C CYS A 141 -6.65 7.92 -6.45
N LEU A 142 -5.42 7.50 -6.78
CA LEU A 142 -4.47 8.35 -7.50
C LEU A 142 -5.00 8.67 -8.91
N VAL A 143 -5.54 7.67 -9.61
CA VAL A 143 -6.11 7.82 -10.97
C VAL A 143 -7.36 8.72 -10.93
N ILE A 144 -8.30 8.46 -10.02
CA ILE A 144 -9.52 9.27 -9.91
C ILE A 144 -9.16 10.73 -9.55
N ALA A 145 -8.11 10.97 -8.76
CA ALA A 145 -7.64 12.33 -8.50
C ALA A 145 -7.15 13.05 -9.77
N THR A 146 -6.51 12.34 -10.69
CA THR A 146 -6.08 12.92 -11.98
C THR A 146 -7.23 13.10 -12.98
N GLU A 147 -8.26 12.26 -12.91
CA GLU A 147 -9.50 12.41 -13.67
C GLU A 147 -10.35 13.60 -13.15
N CYS A 148 -10.35 13.86 -11.84
CA CYS A 148 -11.21 14.87 -11.22
C CYS A 148 -10.69 16.31 -11.32
N TRP A 149 -9.38 16.48 -11.44
CA TRP A 149 -8.73 17.80 -11.43
C TRP A 149 -7.57 17.88 -12.43
N PRO A 150 -7.41 19.04 -13.09
CA PRO A 150 -6.29 19.25 -14.00
C PRO A 150 -4.95 19.35 -13.24
N ARG A 151 -3.85 19.20 -13.98
CA ARG A 151 -2.50 19.51 -13.48
C ARG A 151 -2.41 20.96 -13.00
N GLY A 152 -1.58 21.22 -12.00
CA GLY A 152 -1.45 22.53 -11.35
C GLY A 152 -2.50 22.83 -10.28
N ASN A 153 -3.61 22.09 -10.22
CA ASN A 153 -4.63 22.31 -9.20
C ASN A 153 -4.15 21.87 -7.80
N GLY A 154 -4.25 22.76 -6.81
CA GLY A 154 -3.86 22.46 -5.42
C GLY A 154 -4.62 21.30 -4.79
N ARG A 155 -5.92 21.15 -5.08
CA ARG A 155 -6.75 20.04 -4.57
C ARG A 155 -6.29 18.70 -5.13
N ARG A 156 -5.85 18.67 -6.41
CA ARG A 156 -5.23 17.48 -7.01
C ARG A 156 -3.99 17.08 -6.22
N ARG A 157 -3.09 18.03 -5.95
CA ARG A 157 -1.83 17.77 -5.23
C ARG A 157 -2.09 17.21 -3.83
N VAL A 158 -2.97 17.85 -3.06
CA VAL A 158 -3.33 17.38 -1.71
C VAL A 158 -3.90 15.96 -1.75
N THR A 159 -4.84 15.70 -2.67
CA THR A 159 -5.45 14.38 -2.83
C THR A 159 -4.43 13.31 -3.21
N LEU A 160 -3.50 13.63 -4.13
CA LEU A 160 -2.42 12.71 -4.52
C LEU A 160 -1.44 12.44 -3.37
N VAL A 161 -1.10 13.44 -2.56
CA VAL A 161 -0.26 13.25 -1.37
C VAL A 161 -0.94 12.27 -0.40
N ILE A 162 -2.22 12.48 -0.08
CA ILE A 162 -2.96 11.61 0.84
C ILE A 162 -3.08 10.19 0.28
N ALA A 163 -3.48 10.03 -0.99
CA ALA A 163 -3.61 8.72 -1.61
C ALA A 163 -2.27 7.98 -1.72
N ALA A 164 -1.18 8.69 -2.03
CA ALA A 164 0.16 8.09 -2.07
C ALA A 164 0.68 7.74 -0.66
N ALA A 165 0.28 8.50 0.38
CA ALA A 165 0.61 8.16 1.76
C ALA A 165 -0.10 6.88 2.22
N PHE A 166 -1.36 6.66 1.82
CA PHE A 166 -2.04 5.38 2.06
C PHE A 166 -1.42 4.24 1.26
N LEU A 167 -0.97 4.49 0.02
CA LEU A 167 -0.26 3.49 -0.77
C LEU A 167 1.07 3.10 -0.08
N LEU A 168 1.78 4.10 0.46
CA LEU A 168 3.01 3.88 1.22
C LEU A 168 2.73 3.08 2.50
N GLY A 169 1.70 3.46 3.26
CA GLY A 169 1.31 2.76 4.49
C GLY A 169 0.94 1.29 4.27
N LEU A 170 0.24 0.96 3.17
CA LEU A 170 -0.02 -0.44 2.81
C LEU A 170 1.26 -1.22 2.48
N PHE A 171 2.27 -0.58 1.89
CA PHE A 171 3.57 -1.21 1.69
C PHE A 171 4.36 -1.34 2.99
N GLU A 172 4.24 -0.41 3.93
CA GLU A 172 4.84 -0.52 5.26
C GLU A 172 4.30 -1.76 5.98
N VAL A 173 3.00 -2.03 5.90
CA VAL A 173 2.40 -3.28 6.41
C VAL A 173 3.11 -4.51 5.82
N VAL A 174 3.39 -4.54 4.52
CA VAL A 174 4.10 -5.66 3.88
C VAL A 174 5.57 -5.77 4.32
N VAL A 175 6.23 -4.64 4.56
CA VAL A 175 7.67 -4.57 4.87
C VAL A 175 7.96 -4.82 6.36
N ASP A 176 7.06 -4.41 7.26
CA ASP A 176 7.22 -4.46 8.71
C ASP A 176 7.64 -5.87 9.23
N PRO A 177 7.04 -7.00 8.79
CA PRO A 177 7.46 -8.34 9.19
C PRO A 177 8.91 -8.70 8.85
N GLY A 178 9.54 -7.98 7.93
CA GLY A 178 10.96 -8.17 7.61
C GLY A 178 11.89 -7.96 8.80
N PHE A 179 11.46 -7.23 9.84
CA PHE A 179 12.22 -7.15 11.09
C PHE A 179 12.20 -8.46 11.87
N VAL A 180 11.06 -9.16 11.88
CA VAL A 180 10.94 -10.49 12.49
C VAL A 180 11.80 -11.49 11.72
N THR A 181 11.81 -11.41 10.39
CA THR A 181 12.72 -12.22 9.55
C THR A 181 14.20 -11.96 9.89
N ALA A 182 14.59 -10.70 10.05
CA ALA A 182 15.94 -10.34 10.47
C ALA A 182 16.29 -10.92 11.85
N PHE A 183 15.34 -10.90 12.80
CA PHE A 183 15.51 -11.47 14.13
C PHE A 183 15.60 -13.01 14.11
N GLN A 184 14.81 -13.65 13.27
CA GLN A 184 14.73 -15.11 13.22
C GLN A 184 15.98 -15.73 12.57
N TYR A 185 16.50 -15.11 11.51
CA TYR A 185 17.55 -15.73 10.70
C TYR A 185 18.90 -15.01 10.75
N GLY A 186 18.95 -13.73 11.14
CA GLY A 186 20.18 -12.94 11.15
C GLY A 186 20.89 -12.87 9.79
N GLY A 187 22.19 -12.60 9.81
CA GLY A 187 23.06 -12.67 8.63
C GLY A 187 22.51 -11.84 7.46
N VAL A 188 22.43 -12.45 6.27
CA VAL A 188 21.87 -11.78 5.07
C VAL A 188 20.42 -11.30 5.25
N PHE A 189 19.60 -11.96 6.06
CA PHE A 189 18.20 -11.58 6.31
C PHE A 189 18.07 -10.30 7.12
N PHE A 190 19.15 -9.80 7.72
CA PHE A 190 19.21 -8.44 8.29
C PHE A 190 18.77 -7.37 7.28
N PHE A 191 19.05 -7.59 5.99
CA PHE A 191 18.70 -6.65 4.92
C PHE A 191 17.26 -6.81 4.41
N THR A 192 16.44 -7.72 4.94
CA THR A 192 15.07 -7.97 4.44
C THR A 192 14.24 -6.69 4.34
N VAL A 193 14.25 -5.85 5.39
CA VAL A 193 13.54 -4.56 5.37
C VAL A 193 14.10 -3.61 4.33
N ALA A 194 15.43 -3.57 4.15
CA ALA A 194 16.06 -2.71 3.15
C ALA A 194 15.76 -3.18 1.71
N VAL A 195 15.70 -4.50 1.49
CA VAL A 195 15.38 -5.10 0.18
C VAL A 195 13.93 -4.86 -0.20
N LEU A 196 12.99 -5.21 0.69
CA LEU A 196 11.56 -4.99 0.45
C LEU A 196 11.22 -3.50 0.40
N GLY A 197 11.73 -2.71 1.34
CA GLY A 197 11.55 -1.26 1.37
C GLY A 197 12.19 -0.55 0.17
N GLY A 198 13.33 -1.05 -0.32
CA GLY A 198 13.93 -0.63 -1.59
C GLY A 198 12.93 -0.75 -2.73
N ALA A 199 12.31 -1.91 -2.92
CA ALA A 199 11.29 -2.10 -3.94
C ALA A 199 10.04 -1.22 -3.72
N CYS A 200 9.41 -1.38 -2.56
CA CYS A 200 8.08 -0.87 -2.27
C CYS A 200 8.06 0.64 -2.03
N PHE A 201 8.96 1.16 -1.20
CA PHE A 201 8.98 2.58 -0.85
C PHE A 201 9.51 3.42 -2.02
N THR A 202 10.53 2.95 -2.74
CA THR A 202 11.01 3.66 -3.93
C THR A 202 9.96 3.71 -5.02
N PHE A 203 9.22 2.61 -5.23
CA PHE A 203 8.08 2.59 -6.16
C PHE A 203 7.07 3.70 -5.83
N THR A 204 6.56 3.73 -4.60
CA THR A 204 5.53 4.70 -4.21
C THR A 204 6.04 6.13 -4.23
N LEU A 205 7.25 6.37 -3.74
CA LEU A 205 7.80 7.73 -3.63
C LEU A 205 8.23 8.32 -4.98
N VAL A 206 8.76 7.50 -5.90
CA VAL A 206 9.07 7.95 -7.28
C VAL A 206 7.78 8.17 -8.07
N LEU A 207 6.78 7.29 -7.92
CA LEU A 207 5.43 7.49 -8.47
C LEU A 207 4.84 8.83 -7.99
N ALA A 208 4.88 9.08 -6.68
CA ALA A 208 4.38 10.30 -6.06
C ALA A 208 5.11 11.55 -6.58
N ALA A 209 6.45 11.52 -6.68
CA ALA A 209 7.24 12.64 -7.20
C ALA A 209 6.71 13.14 -8.55
N ARG A 210 6.46 12.19 -9.46
CA ARG A 210 6.04 12.45 -10.84
C ARG A 210 4.55 12.77 -10.97
N ALA A 211 3.70 12.12 -10.16
CA ALA A 211 2.25 12.34 -10.20
C ALA A 211 1.86 13.71 -9.59
N ILE A 212 2.47 14.08 -8.46
CA ILE A 212 2.24 15.34 -7.74
C ILE A 212 2.88 16.52 -8.48
N ASP A 213 3.99 16.28 -9.17
CA ASP A 213 4.81 17.29 -9.85
C ASP A 213 5.34 18.37 -8.90
N LEU A 214 5.85 17.91 -7.74
CA LEU A 214 6.44 18.76 -6.71
C LEU A 214 7.73 18.12 -6.21
N ARG A 215 8.82 18.92 -6.12
CA ARG A 215 10.14 18.42 -5.70
C ARG A 215 10.10 17.76 -4.32
N SER A 216 9.38 18.37 -3.39
CA SER A 216 9.17 17.88 -2.02
C SER A 216 8.03 16.88 -1.89
N GLY A 217 7.34 16.52 -2.99
CA GLY A 217 6.21 15.59 -2.98
C GLY A 217 6.49 14.27 -2.25
N PRO A 218 7.62 13.57 -2.51
CA PRO A 218 7.98 12.34 -1.81
C PRO A 218 8.11 12.52 -0.29
N LEU A 219 8.76 13.60 0.15
CA LEU A 219 8.93 13.89 1.57
C LEU A 219 7.58 14.19 2.24
N LEU A 220 6.70 14.95 1.58
CA LEU A 220 5.35 15.21 2.09
C LEU A 220 4.54 13.92 2.23
N VAL A 221 4.66 12.99 1.27
CA VAL A 221 4.00 11.68 1.35
C VAL A 221 4.51 10.88 2.55
N ALA A 222 5.83 10.82 2.75
CA ALA A 222 6.42 10.10 3.89
C ALA A 222 6.03 10.74 5.24
N ILE A 223 6.01 12.07 5.34
CA ILE A 223 5.55 12.79 6.55
C ILE A 223 4.08 12.48 6.83
N VAL A 224 3.20 12.54 5.82
CA VAL A 224 1.79 12.21 6.01
C VAL A 224 1.60 10.75 6.42
N ALA A 225 2.37 9.81 5.87
CA ALA A 225 2.35 8.41 6.32
C ALA A 225 2.75 8.25 7.79
N VAL A 226 3.79 8.96 8.25
CA VAL A 226 4.17 9.02 9.67
C VAL A 226 3.03 9.55 10.54
N LEU A 227 2.37 10.65 10.12
CA LEU A 227 1.23 11.21 10.84
C LEU A 227 0.03 10.24 10.89
N VAL A 228 -0.23 9.54 9.79
CA VAL A 228 -1.25 8.48 9.75
C VAL A 228 -0.91 7.38 10.74
N GLN A 229 0.36 6.93 10.83
CA GLN A 229 0.76 5.95 11.83
C GLN A 229 0.52 6.42 13.27
N TYR A 230 0.84 7.68 13.59
CA TYR A 230 0.53 8.22 14.92
C TYR A 230 -0.98 8.21 15.19
N SER A 231 -1.80 8.52 14.20
CA SER A 231 -3.26 8.44 14.34
C SER A 231 -3.74 6.99 14.56
N ILE A 232 -3.14 6.01 13.89
CA ILE A 232 -3.41 4.58 14.11
C ILE A 232 -3.09 4.22 15.57
N ILE A 233 -1.90 4.58 16.06
CA ILE A 233 -1.50 4.29 17.44
C ILE A 233 -2.47 4.92 18.44
N ALA A 234 -2.87 6.18 18.22
CA ALA A 234 -3.81 6.88 19.08
C ALA A 234 -5.21 6.23 19.10
N VAL A 235 -5.73 5.83 17.94
CA VAL A 235 -7.05 5.16 17.86
C VAL A 235 -7.00 3.78 18.50
N SER A 236 -5.94 3.01 18.29
CA SER A 236 -5.76 1.73 18.97
C SER A 236 -5.65 1.91 20.49
N ASP A 237 -4.94 2.93 20.98
CA ASP A 237 -4.81 3.22 22.41
C ASP A 237 -6.16 3.57 23.04
N ALA A 238 -6.92 4.43 22.38
CA ALA A 238 -8.28 4.75 22.79
C ALA A 238 -9.17 3.48 22.78
N GLY A 239 -9.03 2.64 21.77
CA GLY A 239 -9.72 1.35 21.67
C GLY A 239 -9.42 0.44 22.87
N PHE A 240 -8.15 0.22 23.20
CA PHE A 240 -7.78 -0.59 24.37
C PHE A 240 -8.27 0.02 25.69
N ALA A 241 -8.22 1.35 25.83
CA ALA A 241 -8.71 2.04 27.02
C ALA A 241 -10.23 1.89 27.20
N VAL A 242 -11.00 1.86 26.11
CA VAL A 242 -12.46 1.71 26.12
C VAL A 242 -12.89 0.26 26.36
N PHE A 243 -12.30 -0.68 25.63
CA PHE A 243 -12.77 -2.07 25.63
C PHE A 243 -12.11 -2.95 26.70
N GLN A 244 -10.92 -2.57 27.19
CA GLN A 244 -10.17 -3.28 28.24
C GLN A 244 -10.19 -4.82 28.08
N PRO A 245 -9.77 -5.36 26.91
CA PRO A 245 -9.83 -6.80 26.68
C PRO A 245 -8.91 -7.56 27.64
N VAL A 246 -9.34 -8.75 28.05
CA VAL A 246 -8.54 -9.64 28.91
C VAL A 246 -7.47 -10.32 28.06
N PRO A 247 -6.16 -10.13 28.34
CA PRO A 247 -5.11 -10.75 27.56
C PRO A 247 -5.02 -12.26 27.79
N VAL A 248 -4.97 -13.04 26.71
CA VAL A 248 -4.66 -14.49 26.70
C VAL A 248 -3.33 -14.78 25.98
N ILE A 249 -2.50 -13.75 25.85
CA ILE A 249 -1.28 -13.78 25.04
C ILE A 249 -0.27 -14.84 25.47
N GLN A 250 -0.19 -15.13 26.77
CA GLN A 250 0.72 -16.17 27.29
C GLN A 250 0.31 -17.56 26.83
N GLN A 251 -1.01 -17.81 26.71
CA GLN A 251 -1.51 -19.05 26.16
C GLN A 251 -1.18 -19.16 24.66
N ALA A 252 -1.41 -18.09 23.89
CA ALA A 252 -1.09 -18.06 22.46
C ALA A 252 0.41 -18.32 22.19
N ILE A 253 1.30 -17.73 22.99
CA ILE A 253 2.75 -17.97 22.91
C ILE A 253 3.10 -19.41 23.29
N ALA A 254 2.43 -19.99 24.28
CA ALA A 254 2.65 -21.37 24.69
C ALA A 254 2.14 -22.38 23.64
N GLU A 255 1.05 -22.06 22.95
CA GLU A 255 0.48 -22.88 21.86
C GLU A 255 1.41 -22.95 20.64
N ASP A 256 2.00 -21.82 20.22
CA ASP A 256 3.02 -21.78 19.16
C ASP A 256 4.18 -20.82 19.49
N PRO A 257 5.26 -21.34 20.10
CA PRO A 257 6.45 -20.56 20.45
C PRO A 257 7.25 -20.06 19.24
N THR A 258 6.97 -20.58 18.04
CA THR A 258 7.63 -20.19 16.79
C THR A 258 6.83 -19.19 15.96
N SER A 259 5.60 -18.89 16.41
CA SER A 259 4.70 -17.93 15.77
C SER A 259 5.31 -16.54 15.68
N VAL A 260 4.80 -15.74 14.74
CA VAL A 260 5.16 -14.32 14.63
C VAL A 260 4.82 -13.57 15.92
N ILE A 261 3.73 -13.95 16.61
CA ILE A 261 3.35 -13.39 17.90
C ILE A 261 4.45 -13.64 18.94
N ALA A 262 4.86 -14.90 19.12
CA ALA A 262 5.90 -15.27 20.07
C ALA A 262 7.23 -14.57 19.78
N LEU A 263 7.67 -14.55 18.51
CA LEU A 263 8.89 -13.86 18.09
C LEU A 263 8.82 -12.35 18.33
N THR A 264 7.67 -11.73 18.07
CA THR A 264 7.49 -10.29 18.29
C THR A 264 7.50 -9.92 19.77
N HIS A 265 6.97 -10.78 20.64
CA HIS A 265 7.06 -10.63 22.10
C HIS A 265 8.49 -10.78 22.61
N GLU A 266 9.23 -11.77 22.11
CA GLU A 266 10.64 -11.96 22.47
C GLU A 266 11.50 -10.75 22.03
N ILE A 267 11.26 -10.23 20.83
CA ILE A 267 11.86 -8.96 20.36
C ILE A 267 11.53 -7.82 21.32
N GLY A 268 10.27 -7.68 21.70
CA GLY A 268 9.80 -6.62 22.62
C GLY A 268 10.49 -6.71 23.98
N ARG A 269 10.59 -7.92 24.54
CA ARG A 269 11.29 -8.22 25.79
C ARG A 269 12.77 -7.84 25.73
N ARG A 270 13.48 -8.19 24.65
CA ARG A 270 14.89 -7.82 24.47
C ARG A 270 15.10 -6.32 24.30
N THR A 271 14.15 -5.66 23.63
CA THR A 271 14.25 -4.22 23.29
C THR A 271 13.71 -3.31 24.40
N GLY A 272 12.95 -3.85 25.36
CA GLY A 272 12.30 -3.09 26.41
C GLY A 272 11.13 -2.24 25.89
N GLN A 273 10.53 -2.60 24.74
CA GLN A 273 9.40 -1.89 24.17
C GLN A 273 8.23 -2.85 23.91
N PRO A 274 6.99 -2.43 24.20
CA PRO A 274 5.82 -3.25 23.89
C PRO A 274 5.64 -3.40 22.37
N PRO A 275 5.16 -4.56 21.92
CA PRO A 275 4.96 -4.82 20.50
C PRO A 275 3.89 -3.90 19.88
N GLY A 276 3.99 -3.67 18.58
CA GLY A 276 2.95 -2.98 17.80
C GLY A 276 2.87 -1.44 17.94
N ARG A 277 3.80 -0.78 18.66
CA ARG A 277 3.83 0.69 18.80
C ARG A 277 4.95 1.39 18.03
N SER A 278 5.81 0.66 17.32
CA SER A 278 6.99 1.24 16.69
C SER A 278 6.63 2.15 15.52
N VAL A 279 7.24 3.34 15.49
CA VAL A 279 7.21 4.28 14.35
C VAL A 279 8.54 4.34 13.60
N ALA A 280 9.55 3.60 14.06
CA ALA A 280 10.93 3.75 13.61
C ALA A 280 11.09 3.54 12.10
N GLN A 281 10.51 2.47 11.54
CA GLN A 281 10.62 2.18 10.11
C GLN A 281 10.01 3.29 9.23
N ARG A 282 8.88 3.89 9.65
CA ARG A 282 8.27 5.03 8.94
C ARG A 282 9.16 6.27 8.98
N VAL A 283 9.79 6.54 10.12
CA VAL A 283 10.76 7.63 10.26
C VAL A 283 11.98 7.39 9.38
N PHE A 284 12.47 6.15 9.28
CA PHE A 284 13.56 5.78 8.38
C PHE A 284 13.23 6.08 6.92
N VAL A 285 12.01 5.77 6.48
CA VAL A 285 11.54 6.11 5.13
C VAL A 285 11.50 7.63 4.93
N ALA A 286 11.01 8.39 5.91
CA ALA A 286 10.96 9.86 5.83
C ALA A 286 12.35 10.49 5.75
N ILE A 287 13.33 9.99 6.53
CA ILE A 287 14.73 10.43 6.46
C ILE A 287 15.31 10.11 5.07
N ALA A 288 15.13 8.89 4.58
CA ALA A 288 15.63 8.48 3.27
C ALA A 288 14.97 9.25 2.11
N ALA A 289 13.71 9.67 2.26
CA ALA A 289 12.98 10.45 1.25
C ALA A 289 13.63 11.81 0.96
N VAL A 290 14.45 12.36 1.87
CA VAL A 290 15.24 13.57 1.62
C VAL A 290 16.17 13.40 0.42
N ALA A 291 16.72 12.20 0.20
CA ALA A 291 17.57 11.90 -0.95
C ALA A 291 16.83 12.06 -2.30
N LEU A 292 15.54 11.69 -2.34
CA LEU A 292 14.70 11.86 -3.53
C LEU A 292 14.46 13.35 -3.85
N VAL A 293 14.36 14.19 -2.81
CA VAL A 293 14.24 15.64 -2.94
C VAL A 293 15.56 16.25 -3.40
N ALA A 294 16.69 15.83 -2.83
CA ALA A 294 18.02 16.31 -3.17
C ALA A 294 18.36 16.02 -4.64
N VAL A 295 18.12 14.79 -5.10
CA VAL A 295 18.41 14.37 -6.48
C VAL A 295 17.33 14.79 -7.47
N ASP A 296 16.14 15.16 -7.00
CA ASP A 296 14.94 15.45 -7.82
C ASP A 296 14.51 14.23 -8.65
N ALA A 297 13.80 13.32 -7.99
CA ALA A 297 13.23 12.11 -8.56
C ALA A 297 12.32 12.34 -9.78
N ARG A 298 11.81 13.57 -9.99
CA ARG A 298 11.01 13.92 -11.17
C ARG A 298 11.86 13.93 -12.44
N ARG A 299 13.11 14.38 -12.33
CA ARG A 299 14.04 14.55 -13.47
C ARG A 299 15.00 13.39 -13.58
N ARG A 300 15.49 12.86 -12.46
CA ARG A 300 16.53 11.84 -12.40
C ARG A 300 16.08 10.60 -11.60
N PRO A 301 15.03 9.88 -12.02
CA PRO A 301 14.41 8.83 -11.22
C PRO A 301 15.38 7.69 -10.87
N ARG A 302 16.25 7.27 -11.81
CA ARG A 302 17.23 6.20 -11.55
C ARG A 302 18.25 6.60 -10.47
N ALA A 303 18.87 7.77 -10.61
CA ALA A 303 19.83 8.28 -9.64
C ALA A 303 19.16 8.55 -8.27
N ALA A 304 17.94 9.08 -8.27
CA ALA A 304 17.18 9.31 -7.05
C ALA A 304 16.83 7.99 -6.35
N SER A 305 16.50 6.95 -7.11
CA SER A 305 16.20 5.60 -6.58
C SER A 305 17.42 4.98 -5.90
N LEU A 306 18.60 5.09 -6.52
CA LEU A 306 19.86 4.66 -5.89
C LEU A 306 20.18 5.46 -4.63
N ALA A 307 20.01 6.79 -4.68
CA ALA A 307 20.26 7.66 -3.53
C ALA A 307 19.30 7.35 -2.37
N PHE A 308 18.02 7.10 -2.66
CA PHE A 308 17.05 6.64 -1.67
C PHE A 308 17.43 5.26 -1.11
N GLY A 309 17.73 4.29 -1.96
CA GLY A 309 18.12 2.94 -1.53
C GLY A 309 19.34 2.98 -0.61
N ALA A 310 20.39 3.72 -0.97
CA ALA A 310 21.58 3.90 -0.15
C ALA A 310 21.25 4.58 1.20
N ALA A 311 20.46 5.66 1.19
CA ALA A 311 20.05 6.35 2.40
C ALA A 311 19.19 5.46 3.31
N PHE A 312 18.27 4.69 2.72
CA PHE A 312 17.37 3.79 3.44
C PHE A 312 18.14 2.62 4.08
N ILE A 313 19.04 1.97 3.33
CA ILE A 313 19.97 0.96 3.85
C ILE A 313 20.76 1.53 5.04
N ALA A 314 21.33 2.73 4.89
CA ALA A 314 22.14 3.34 5.95
C ALA A 314 21.33 3.57 7.22
N VAL A 315 20.16 4.22 7.12
CA VAL A 315 19.34 4.54 8.30
C VAL A 315 18.71 3.28 8.92
N SER A 316 18.25 2.32 8.11
CA SER A 316 17.66 1.07 8.63
C SER A 316 18.72 0.21 9.31
N SER A 317 19.90 0.06 8.71
CA SER A 317 21.01 -0.71 9.27
C SER A 317 21.55 -0.06 10.54
N TRP A 318 21.64 1.27 10.58
CA TRP A 318 21.99 2.03 11.78
C TRP A 318 20.98 1.84 12.91
N GLY A 319 19.68 1.79 12.60
CA GLY A 319 18.62 1.50 13.57
C GLY A 319 18.68 0.07 14.08
N PHE A 320 18.83 -0.90 13.17
CA PHE A 320 18.79 -2.32 13.50
C PHE A 320 20.05 -2.76 14.26
N SER A 321 21.22 -2.22 13.92
CA SER A 321 22.46 -2.47 14.67
C SER A 321 22.42 -1.97 16.12
N ARG A 322 21.53 -1.03 16.44
CA ARG A 322 21.27 -0.59 17.82
C ARG A 322 20.16 -1.35 18.53
N ALA A 323 19.36 -2.14 17.80
CA ALA A 323 18.29 -2.92 18.40
C ALA A 323 18.89 -4.04 19.27
N PRO A 324 18.64 -4.06 20.59
CA PRO A 324 19.17 -5.11 21.46
C PRO A 324 18.75 -6.53 21.03
N ALA A 325 17.56 -6.65 20.43
CA ALA A 325 17.05 -7.90 19.89
C ALA A 325 17.94 -8.53 18.80
N LEU A 326 18.68 -7.72 18.05
CA LEU A 326 19.53 -8.16 16.93
C LEU A 326 21.02 -8.29 17.30
N ARG A 327 21.38 -8.13 18.59
CA ARG A 327 22.76 -8.34 19.03
C ARG A 327 23.21 -9.76 18.74
N GLY A 328 24.34 -9.91 18.06
CA GLY A 328 24.88 -11.21 17.63
C GLY A 328 24.28 -11.76 16.33
N LEU A 329 23.32 -11.06 15.71
CA LEU A 329 22.66 -11.46 14.45
C LEU A 329 23.06 -10.57 13.26
N LEU A 330 24.12 -9.76 13.42
CA LEU A 330 24.56 -8.82 12.41
C LEU A 330 25.20 -9.53 11.21
N PRO A 331 25.01 -9.01 9.99
CA PRO A 331 25.64 -9.55 8.80
C PRO A 331 27.16 -9.41 8.86
N HIS A 332 27.88 -10.35 8.26
CA HIS A 332 29.34 -10.32 8.20
C HIS A 332 29.88 -10.83 6.86
N GLY A 333 31.14 -10.52 6.55
CA GLY A 333 31.80 -10.98 5.33
C GLY A 333 31.05 -10.61 4.05
N LEU A 334 30.76 -11.61 3.22
CA LEU A 334 30.11 -11.44 1.91
C LEU A 334 28.60 -11.15 2.00
N GLU A 335 27.97 -11.34 3.15
CA GLU A 335 26.55 -11.06 3.34
C GLU A 335 26.23 -9.56 3.20
N ILE A 336 27.16 -8.70 3.63
CA ILE A 336 27.02 -7.24 3.57
C ILE A 336 26.96 -6.75 2.12
N PRO A 337 27.99 -6.96 1.27
CA PRO A 337 27.94 -6.49 -0.11
C PRO A 337 26.80 -7.14 -0.91
N PHE A 338 26.45 -8.39 -0.62
CA PHE A 338 25.29 -9.04 -1.25
C PHE A 338 23.97 -8.37 -0.87
N GLY A 339 23.70 -8.19 0.42
CA GLY A 339 22.47 -7.57 0.92
C GLY A 339 22.32 -6.11 0.47
N VAL A 340 23.41 -5.33 0.50
CA VAL A 340 23.46 -3.96 -0.03
C VAL A 340 23.18 -3.94 -1.54
N GLY A 341 23.86 -4.81 -2.29
CA GLY A 341 23.69 -4.91 -3.74
C GLY A 341 22.25 -5.26 -4.13
N LEU A 342 21.65 -6.23 -3.45
CA LEU A 342 20.26 -6.63 -3.67
C LEU A 342 19.28 -5.51 -3.31
N ALA A 343 19.47 -4.82 -2.20
CA ALA A 343 18.60 -3.72 -1.80
C ALA A 343 18.66 -2.53 -2.78
N LEU A 344 19.85 -2.20 -3.32
CA LEU A 344 20.00 -1.18 -4.35
C LEU A 344 19.36 -1.59 -5.69
N LEU A 345 19.50 -2.87 -6.07
CA LEU A 345 18.82 -3.41 -7.26
C LEU A 345 17.30 -3.31 -7.11
N MET A 346 16.76 -3.66 -5.95
CA MET A 346 15.33 -3.53 -5.68
C MET A 346 14.87 -2.08 -5.64
N ALA A 347 15.68 -1.14 -5.13
CA ALA A 347 15.40 0.28 -5.22
C ALA A 347 15.30 0.77 -6.68
N LEU A 348 16.22 0.33 -7.55
CA LEU A 348 16.15 0.62 -8.98
C LEU A 348 14.91 0.03 -9.65
N ALA A 349 14.58 -1.23 -9.34
CA ALA A 349 13.40 -1.90 -9.89
C ALA A 349 12.10 -1.20 -9.45
N GLY A 350 11.99 -0.89 -8.15
CA GLY A 350 10.87 -0.13 -7.59
C GLY A 350 10.73 1.24 -8.24
N GLY A 351 11.83 1.99 -8.35
CA GLY A 351 11.84 3.29 -9.01
C GLY A 351 11.44 3.22 -10.49
N ALA A 352 11.92 2.21 -11.23
CA ALA A 352 11.54 2.00 -12.62
C ALA A 352 10.05 1.69 -12.78
N ALA A 353 9.50 0.83 -11.92
CA ALA A 353 8.07 0.56 -11.87
C ALA A 353 7.26 1.82 -11.51
N GLY A 354 7.75 2.64 -10.57
CA GLY A 354 7.11 3.90 -10.19
C GLY A 354 7.08 4.90 -11.35
N VAL A 355 8.14 4.96 -12.16
CA VAL A 355 8.17 5.75 -13.40
C VAL A 355 7.16 5.21 -14.41
N ALA A 356 7.11 3.90 -14.63
CA ALA A 356 6.19 3.28 -15.59
C ALA A 356 4.73 3.59 -15.24
N VAL A 357 4.33 3.41 -13.98
CA VAL A 357 2.97 3.71 -13.51
C VAL A 357 2.68 5.22 -13.58
N ALA A 358 3.65 6.09 -13.27
CA ALA A 358 3.46 7.53 -13.38
C ALA A 358 3.28 8.01 -14.85
N SER A 359 3.95 7.36 -15.79
CA SER A 359 3.80 7.61 -17.23
C SER A 359 2.41 7.15 -17.70
N TRP A 360 2.01 5.93 -17.34
CA TRP A 360 0.68 5.41 -17.61
C TRP A 360 -0.43 6.31 -17.04
N LEU A 361 -0.31 6.77 -15.79
CA LEU A 361 -1.23 7.75 -15.18
C LEU A 361 -1.34 9.03 -16.01
N SER A 362 -0.22 9.49 -16.55
CA SER A 362 -0.18 10.72 -17.34
C SER A 362 -0.84 10.55 -18.70
N GLU A 363 -0.74 9.36 -19.31
CA GLU A 363 -1.40 9.01 -20.58
C GLU A 363 -2.92 8.90 -20.41
N VAL A 364 -3.37 8.17 -19.40
CA VAL A 364 -4.80 7.98 -19.09
C VAL A 364 -5.49 9.30 -18.73
N SER A 365 -4.74 10.27 -18.21
CA SER A 365 -5.27 11.59 -17.85
C SER A 365 -5.31 12.59 -19.01
N ARG A 366 -4.85 12.24 -20.22
CA ARG A 366 -4.86 13.16 -21.38
C ARG A 366 -6.29 13.28 -21.97
N PRO A 367 -6.81 14.50 -22.18
CA PRO A 367 -8.05 14.68 -22.91
C PRO A 367 -7.95 14.08 -24.31
N GLY A 368 -8.87 13.17 -24.67
CA GLY A 368 -8.91 12.55 -26.00
C GLY A 368 -7.96 11.36 -26.20
N ALA A 369 -7.34 10.80 -25.14
CA ALA A 369 -6.59 9.56 -25.26
C ALA A 369 -7.49 8.46 -25.87
N PRO A 370 -7.07 7.79 -26.96
CA PRO A 370 -7.81 6.66 -27.48
C PRO A 370 -7.90 5.60 -26.38
N SER A 371 -9.08 5.05 -26.15
CA SER A 371 -9.16 3.89 -25.26
C SER A 371 -8.31 2.78 -25.88
N ALA A 372 -7.57 2.00 -25.09
CA ALA A 372 -6.83 0.85 -25.62
C ALA A 372 -7.75 -0.13 -26.39
N ALA A 373 -9.06 -0.13 -26.06
CA ALA A 373 -10.09 -0.85 -26.81
C ALA A 373 -10.37 -0.26 -28.21
N THR A 374 -10.22 1.07 -28.38
CA THR A 374 -10.31 1.74 -29.68
C THR A 374 -9.13 1.36 -30.58
N GLU A 375 -7.94 1.16 -30.01
CA GLU A 375 -6.76 0.71 -30.75
C GLU A 375 -6.85 -0.76 -31.16
N ALA A 376 -7.27 -1.64 -30.25
CA ALA A 376 -7.52 -3.07 -30.54
C ALA A 376 -8.64 -3.27 -31.57
N SER A 377 -9.70 -2.45 -31.54
CA SER A 377 -10.75 -2.49 -32.56
C SER A 377 -10.29 -1.94 -33.92
N ARG A 378 -9.36 -0.98 -33.94
CA ARG A 378 -8.77 -0.45 -35.19
C ARG A 378 -7.83 -1.46 -35.86
N THR A 379 -7.02 -2.17 -35.11
CA THR A 379 -6.13 -3.22 -35.66
C THR A 379 -6.92 -4.40 -36.22
N VAL A 380 -8.01 -4.82 -35.56
CA VAL A 380 -8.92 -5.87 -36.07
C VAL A 380 -9.69 -5.40 -37.32
N ARG A 381 -10.05 -4.12 -37.42
CA ARG A 381 -10.75 -3.58 -38.61
C ARG A 381 -9.81 -3.33 -39.80
N ALA A 382 -8.53 -3.05 -39.54
CA ALA A 382 -7.51 -2.87 -40.56
C ALA A 382 -7.07 -4.21 -41.19
N SER A 383 -7.07 -5.31 -40.42
CA SER A 383 -6.78 -6.66 -40.93
C SER A 383 -7.96 -7.32 -41.68
N ALA A 384 -9.16 -6.75 -41.59
CA ALA A 384 -10.38 -7.27 -42.21
C ALA A 384 -10.76 -6.61 -43.56
N LEU A 385 -9.94 -5.70 -44.08
CA LEU A 385 -10.15 -5.11 -45.42
C LEU A 385 -9.54 -6.02 -46.48
N PRO A 386 -10.32 -6.54 -47.45
CA PRO A 386 -9.76 -7.34 -48.54
C PRO A 386 -8.90 -6.45 -49.43
N ALA A 387 -7.69 -6.92 -49.75
CA ALA A 387 -6.81 -6.31 -50.73
C ALA A 387 -7.55 -6.20 -52.06
N LYS A 388 -7.88 -4.97 -52.47
CA LYS A 388 -8.37 -4.70 -53.83
C LYS A 388 -7.22 -4.99 -54.79
N ARG A 389 -7.41 -6.02 -55.63
CA ARG A 389 -6.63 -6.25 -56.84
C ARG A 389 -6.95 -5.20 -57.89
#